data_AF-A0A352DYQ6-F1
#
_entry.id   AF-A0A352DYQ6-F1
#
_cell.length_a   1.000
_cell.length_b   1.000
_cell.length_c   1.000
_cell.angle_alpha   90.00
_cell.angle_beta   90.00
_cell.angle_gamma   90.00
#
_symmetry.space_group_name_H-M   'P 1'
#
loop_
_entity.id
_entity.type
_entity.pdbx_description
1 polymer ?
#
loop_
_entity_poly.entity_id
_entity_poly.type
_entity_poly.pdbx_seq_one_letter_code
_entity_poly.pdbx_strand_id
1 'polypeptide(L)'
;AHIGGMDAFARGLKIAAAMRADGAIRKLVDERYASWSSPLGTRIEAGSESFASLEREMLAKGDSAACTSGRQELFENVINTYL
;
A
#
# COMPACT_ATOMS: atom_id res chain seq x y z
N ALA A 1 26.00 22.17 15.31
CA ALA A 1 25.17 20.95 15.38
C ALA A 1 23.68 21.23 15.12
N HIS A 2 23.05 22.20 15.81
CA HIS A 2 21.59 22.41 15.74
C HIS A 2 21.07 22.91 14.38
N ILE A 3 21.76 23.86 13.74
CA ILE A 3 21.33 24.44 12.44
C ILE A 3 21.22 23.34 11.36
N GLY A 4 22.24 22.51 11.21
CA GLY A 4 22.20 21.41 10.22
C GLY A 4 21.08 20.40 10.48
N GLY A 5 20.74 20.15 11.74
CA GLY A 5 19.57 19.33 12.09
C GLY A 5 18.25 20.00 11.70
N MET A 6 18.10 21.29 12.01
CA MET A 6 16.90 22.07 11.65
C MET A 6 16.69 22.11 10.14
N ASP A 7 17.75 22.34 9.35
CA ASP A 7 17.67 22.38 7.89
C ASP A 7 17.32 21.01 7.28
N ALA A 8 17.92 19.94 7.81
CA ALA A 8 17.61 18.58 7.38
C ALA A 8 16.13 18.23 7.62
N PHE A 9 15.59 18.55 8.80
CA PHE A 9 14.17 18.35 9.10
C PHE A 9 13.27 19.26 8.25
N ALA A 10 13.64 20.52 8.05
CA ALA A 10 12.86 21.44 7.23
C ALA A 10 12.74 20.96 5.78
N ARG A 11 13.83 20.45 5.19
CA ARG A 11 13.80 19.85 3.85
C ARG A 11 12.97 18.57 3.84
N GLY A 12 13.19 17.66 4.79
CA GLY A 12 12.42 16.42 4.92
C GLY A 12 10.92 16.67 5.04
N LEU A 13 10.51 17.67 5.82
CA LEU A 13 9.11 18.06 5.98
C LEU A 13 8.49 18.52 4.66
N LYS A 14 9.17 19.39 3.90
CA LYS A 14 8.68 19.88 2.60
C LYS A 14 8.50 18.75 1.59
N ILE A 15 9.47 17.84 1.53
CA ILE A 15 9.44 16.66 0.64
C ILE A 15 8.28 15.74 1.03
N ALA A 16 8.16 15.39 2.30
CA ALA A 16 7.08 14.54 2.79
C ALA A 16 5.70 15.17 2.55
N ALA A 17 5.56 16.49 2.71
CA ALA A 17 4.33 17.21 2.41
C ALA A 17 3.97 17.13 0.92
N ALA A 18 4.94 17.35 0.02
CA ALA A 18 4.74 17.23 -1.43
C ALA A 18 4.36 15.81 -1.84
N MET A 19 5.07 14.79 -1.34
CA MET A 19 4.76 13.38 -1.61
C MET A 19 3.34 13.00 -1.14
N ARG A 20 2.91 13.50 0.02
CA ARG A 20 1.56 13.24 0.54
C ARG A 20 0.48 13.94 -0.28
N ALA A 21 0.74 15.17 -0.73
CA ALA A 21 -0.19 15.92 -1.56
C ALA A 21 -0.37 15.28 -2.94
N ASP A 22 0.71 14.79 -3.54
CA ASP A 22 0.67 14.12 -4.85
C ASP A 22 0.09 12.69 -4.75
N GLY A 23 0.29 12.02 -3.61
CA GLY A 23 -0.31 10.71 -3.34
C GLY A 23 0.32 9.55 -4.12
N ALA A 24 1.44 9.76 -4.82
CA ALA A 24 2.10 8.74 -5.64
C ALA A 24 2.39 7.43 -4.86
N ILE A 25 2.92 7.56 -3.63
CA ILE A 25 3.15 6.41 -2.74
C ILE A 25 1.84 5.78 -2.27
N ARG A 26 0.83 6.59 -1.96
CA ARG A 26 -0.48 6.10 -1.51
C ARG A 26 -1.14 5.24 -2.58
N LYS A 27 -1.10 5.69 -3.84
CA LYS A 27 -1.62 4.94 -4.99
C LYS A 27 -1.00 3.55 -5.11
N LEU A 28 0.33 3.42 -4.95
CA LEU A 28 1.01 2.13 -5.01
C LEU A 28 0.58 1.20 -3.86
N VAL A 29 0.34 1.75 -2.67
CA VAL A 29 -0.19 0.99 -1.52
C VAL A 29 -1.62 0.54 -1.80
N ASP A 30 -2.47 1.44 -2.29
CA ASP A 30 -3.87 1.12 -2.60
C ASP A 30 -3.97 0.05 -3.70
N GLU A 31 -3.13 0.13 -4.74
CA GLU A 31 -3.02 -0.91 -5.77
C GLU A 31 -2.63 -2.28 -5.17
N ARG A 32 -1.67 -2.30 -4.23
CA ARG A 32 -1.22 -3.54 -3.58
C ARG A 32 -2.30 -4.20 -2.74
N TYR A 33 -3.15 -3.41 -2.08
CA TYR A 33 -4.20 -3.91 -1.19
C TYR A 33 -5.59 -3.90 -1.83
N ALA A 34 -5.71 -3.68 -3.15
CA ALA A 34 -6.98 -3.56 -3.85
C ALA A 34 -7.92 -4.77 -3.68
N SER A 35 -7.38 -5.97 -3.43
CA SER A 35 -8.19 -7.17 -3.17
C SER A 35 -9.00 -7.10 -1.87
N TRP A 36 -8.58 -6.29 -0.89
CA TRP A 36 -9.31 -6.06 0.35
C TRP A 36 -10.53 -5.16 0.17
N SER A 37 -10.51 -4.31 -0.85
CA SER A 37 -11.67 -3.52 -1.28
C SER A 37 -12.66 -4.31 -2.16
N SER A 38 -12.39 -5.59 -2.45
CA SER A 38 -13.31 -6.46 -3.19
C SER A 38 -14.44 -6.97 -2.29
N PRO A 39 -15.56 -7.48 -2.85
CA PRO A 39 -16.67 -8.00 -2.05
C PRO A 39 -16.25 -9.07 -1.03
N LEU A 40 -15.35 -9.99 -1.40
CA LEU A 40 -14.82 -10.99 -0.47
C LEU A 40 -13.91 -10.35 0.58
N GLY A 41 -12.98 -9.49 0.15
CA GLY A 41 -12.05 -8.79 1.02
C GLY A 41 -12.75 -7.99 2.12
N THR A 42 -13.80 -7.25 1.76
CA THR A 42 -14.59 -6.45 2.70
C THR A 42 -15.33 -7.33 3.71
N ARG A 43 -15.87 -8.50 3.30
CA ARG A 43 -16.51 -9.43 4.25
C ARG A 43 -15.51 -10.07 5.21
N ILE A 44 -14.31 -10.37 4.74
CA ILE A 44 -13.20 -10.85 5.60
C ILE A 44 -12.84 -9.76 6.61
N GLU A 45 -12.61 -8.53 6.15
CA GLU A 45 -12.22 -7.40 7.01
C GLU A 45 -13.30 -7.07 8.06
N ALA A 46 -14.57 -7.21 7.69
CA ALA A 46 -15.71 -7.06 8.60
C ALA A 46 -15.89 -8.22 9.59
N GLY A 47 -15.05 -9.27 9.55
CA GLY A 47 -15.17 -10.45 10.40
C GLY A 47 -16.41 -11.31 10.10
N SER A 48 -16.99 -11.17 8.91
CA SER A 48 -18.21 -11.88 8.48
C SER A 48 -17.92 -13.26 7.87
N GLU A 49 -16.66 -13.65 7.78
CA GLU A 49 -16.21 -14.89 7.16
C GLU A 49 -15.66 -15.88 8.19
N SER A 50 -15.82 -17.16 7.87
CA SER A 50 -15.33 -18.30 8.64
C SER A 50 -14.47 -19.19 7.73
N PHE A 51 -13.72 -20.14 8.29
CA PHE A 51 -12.97 -21.07 7.44
C PHE A 51 -13.88 -21.89 6.50
N ALA A 52 -15.07 -22.28 6.94
CA ALA A 52 -16.01 -23.02 6.11
C ALA A 52 -16.63 -22.18 4.97
N SER A 53 -16.76 -20.87 5.12
CA SER A 53 -17.20 -19.99 4.02
C SER A 53 -16.06 -19.70 3.05
N LEU A 54 -14.85 -19.47 3.55
CA LEU A 54 -13.66 -19.26 2.73
C LEU A 54 -13.25 -20.49 1.92
N GLU A 55 -13.41 -21.70 2.48
CA GLU A 55 -13.20 -22.95 1.75
C GLU A 55 -14.13 -23.05 0.54
N ARG A 56 -15.43 -22.78 0.73
CA ARG A 56 -16.42 -22.79 -0.36
C ARG A 56 -16.10 -21.74 -1.44
N GLU A 57 -15.72 -20.54 -1.03
CA GLU A 57 -15.31 -19.47 -1.94
C GLU A 57 -14.08 -19.88 -2.78
N MET A 58 -13.07 -20.50 -2.17
CA MET A 58 -11.87 -20.95 -2.89
C MET A 58 -12.16 -22.12 -3.84
N LEU A 59 -12.96 -23.11 -3.40
CA LEU A 59 -13.36 -24.23 -4.26
C LEU A 59 -14.17 -23.75 -5.48
N ALA A 60 -15.04 -22.76 -5.30
CA ALA A 60 -15.79 -22.17 -6.41
C ALA A 60 -14.89 -21.35 -7.37
N LYS A 61 -13.87 -20.68 -6.83
CA LYS A 61 -12.89 -19.91 -7.60
C LYS A 61 -11.89 -20.81 -8.37
N GLY A 62 -11.63 -22.01 -7.86
CA GLY A 62 -10.67 -22.96 -8.41
C GLY A 62 -9.25 -22.69 -7.90
N ASP A 63 -8.62 -21.63 -8.41
CA ASP A 63 -7.23 -21.30 -8.08
C ASP A 63 -7.08 -19.96 -7.34
N SER A 64 -6.08 -19.91 -6.46
CA SER A 64 -5.67 -18.67 -5.82
C SER A 64 -5.14 -17.68 -6.86
N ALA A 65 -5.51 -16.41 -6.73
CA ALA A 65 -4.91 -15.37 -7.57
C ALA A 65 -3.40 -15.27 -7.26
N ALA A 66 -2.58 -15.10 -8.30
CA ALA A 66 -1.14 -14.95 -8.13
C ALA A 66 -0.80 -13.71 -7.29
N CYS A 67 0.25 -13.82 -6.48
CA CYS A 67 0.80 -12.67 -5.78
C CYS A 67 1.39 -11.66 -6.78
N THR A 68 1.18 -10.37 -6.52
CA THR A 68 1.77 -9.29 -7.30
C THR A 68 3.14 -8.88 -6.74
N SER A 69 4.01 -8.37 -7.61
CA SER A 69 5.32 -7.82 -7.21
C SER A 69 5.18 -6.75 -6.11
N GLY A 70 6.16 -6.70 -5.20
CA GLY A 70 6.28 -5.64 -4.19
C GLY A 70 6.74 -4.29 -4.77
N ARG A 71 7.30 -4.28 -5.98
CA ARG A 71 7.79 -3.09 -6.69
C ARG A 71 8.74 -2.21 -5.85
N GLN A 72 9.63 -2.82 -5.04
CA GLN A 72 10.50 -2.09 -4.11
C GLN A 72 11.33 -1.00 -4.82
N GLU A 73 11.95 -1.35 -5.95
CA GLU A 73 12.77 -0.44 -6.74
C GLU A 73 11.95 0.74 -7.27
N LEU A 74 10.67 0.52 -7.60
CA LEU A 74 9.77 1.60 -8.00
C LEU A 74 9.48 2.54 -6.82
N PHE A 75 9.22 2.01 -5.61
CA PHE A 75 9.02 2.84 -4.43
C PHE A 75 10.25 3.72 -4.15
N GLU A 76 11.45 3.15 -4.22
CA GLU A 76 12.71 3.88 -4.05
C GLU A 76 12.88 4.98 -5.11
N ASN A 77 12.60 4.67 -6.39
CA ASN A 77 12.67 5.65 -7.47
C ASN A 77 11.66 6.79 -7.32
N VAL A 78 10.43 6.50 -6.87
CA VAL A 78 9.41 7.52 -6.61
C VAL A 78 9.89 8.46 -5.50
N ILE A 79 10.41 7.93 -4.38
CA ILE A 79 10.95 8.76 -3.29
C ILE A 79 12.09 9.64 -3.80
N ASN A 80 13.02 9.08 -4.58
CA ASN A 80 14.15 9.81 -5.14
C ASN A 80 13.74 10.93 -6.11
N THR A 81 12.54 10.87 -6.69
CA THR A 81 12.04 11.94 -7.58
C THR A 81 11.66 13.22 -6.81
N TYR A 82 11.39 13.13 -5.50
CA TYR A 82 11.08 14.30 -4.67
C TYR A 82 12.29 14.82 -3.86
N LEU A 83 13.37 14.05 -3.80
CA LEU A 83 14.60 14.42 -3.07
C LEU A 83 15.35 15.53 -3.79
#